data_AF-A0A4Z2GSC7-F1
#
_entry.id   AF-A0A4Z2GSC7-F1
#
_cell.length_a   1.000
_cell.length_b   1.000
_cell.length_c   1.000
_cell.angle_alpha   90.00
_cell.angle_beta   90.00
_cell.angle_gamma   90.00
#
_symmetry.space_group_name_H-M   'P 1'
#
loop_
_entity.id
_entity.type
_entity.pdbx_description
1 polymer ?
#
loop_
_entity_poly.entity_id
_entity_poly.type
_entity_poly.pdbx_seq_one_letter_code
_entity_poly.pdbx_strand_id
1 'polypeptide(L)'
;MAANPELRMDQLPSDPLLHVLSFLSFRDLIRADRLQSGLSWFCLFQRSYTDLGRYLQFYPVLKRAWDQLKVFLQQRCPRMIASLKEGATEVELNDIEAQIGCRLPDDYRCSYRIHNGQKLVIPGLMGSMSLSNHYRSEVLLDVETAAGGFQQRKGMRRCLPLTFCFHTGLSQYLALQPAEGRRAHESFYPCPVRTCSSWTALPAAGLLYLKL
;
A
#
# COMPACT_ATOMS: atom_id res chain seq x y z
N MET A 1 2.71 -20.73 -25.36
CA MET A 1 2.83 -19.39 -26.00
C MET A 1 1.48 -18.71 -25.86
N ALA A 2 1.26 -17.96 -24.79
CA ALA A 2 0.03 -17.19 -24.63
C ALA A 2 0.15 -15.94 -25.50
N ALA A 3 -0.82 -15.74 -26.40
CA ALA A 3 -0.90 -14.58 -27.27
C ALA A 3 -0.92 -13.30 -26.41
N ASN A 4 0.01 -12.39 -26.68
CA ASN A 4 -0.05 -11.04 -26.14
C ASN A 4 -1.28 -10.37 -26.79
N PRO A 5 -2.34 -10.01 -26.06
CA PRO A 5 -3.47 -9.34 -26.67
C PRO A 5 -2.97 -7.97 -27.14
N GLU A 6 -2.93 -7.75 -28.46
CA GLU A 6 -2.72 -6.43 -29.02
C GLU A 6 -3.87 -5.54 -28.55
N LEU A 7 -3.61 -4.72 -27.53
CA LEU A 7 -4.54 -3.72 -27.02
C LEU A 7 -4.86 -2.72 -28.14
N ARG A 8 -6.03 -2.85 -28.77
CA ARG A 8 -6.43 -1.94 -29.84
C ARG A 8 -7.17 -0.73 -29.28
N MET A 9 -6.84 0.45 -29.82
CA MET A 9 -7.30 1.74 -29.29
C MET A 9 -8.82 1.96 -29.43
N ASP A 10 -9.43 1.32 -30.41
CA ASP A 10 -10.87 1.30 -30.70
C ASP A 10 -11.68 0.43 -29.74
N GLN A 11 -11.02 -0.45 -28.98
CA GLN A 11 -11.65 -1.29 -27.95
C GLN A 11 -11.64 -0.61 -26.57
N LEU A 12 -10.91 0.49 -26.42
CA LEU A 12 -10.91 1.28 -25.21
C LEU A 12 -12.12 2.23 -25.25
N PRO A 13 -12.99 2.24 -24.22
CA PRO A 13 -14.13 3.14 -24.21
C PRO A 13 -13.68 4.61 -24.33
N SER A 14 -14.47 5.45 -24.98
CA SER A 14 -14.10 6.85 -25.29
C SER A 14 -13.85 7.72 -24.05
N ASP A 15 -14.54 7.40 -22.95
CA ASP A 15 -14.45 8.09 -21.65
C ASP A 15 -13.12 7.81 -20.90
N PRO A 16 -12.62 6.56 -20.84
CA PRO A 16 -11.30 6.28 -20.31
C PRO A 16 -10.15 6.93 -21.07
N LEU A 17 -10.26 7.34 -22.34
CA LEU A 17 -9.18 8.10 -22.99
C LEU A 17 -9.01 9.49 -22.36
N LEU A 18 -10.12 10.18 -22.07
CA LEU A 18 -10.11 11.46 -21.37
C LEU A 18 -9.63 11.30 -19.91
N HIS A 19 -10.05 10.20 -19.28
CA HIS A 19 -9.66 9.87 -17.92
C HIS A 19 -8.17 9.45 -17.87
N VAL A 20 -7.68 8.63 -18.80
CA VAL A 20 -6.27 8.22 -19.01
C VAL A 20 -5.35 9.42 -19.23
N LEU A 21 -5.78 10.38 -20.05
CA LEU A 21 -5.04 11.64 -20.27
C LEU A 21 -5.03 12.55 -19.02
N SER A 22 -5.95 12.33 -18.07
CA SER A 22 -5.93 12.92 -16.73
C SER A 22 -5.15 12.09 -15.69
N PHE A 23 -4.94 10.79 -15.93
CA PHE A 23 -4.54 9.79 -14.92
C PHE A 23 -3.03 9.57 -14.78
N LEU A 24 -2.35 9.48 -15.91
CA LEU A 24 -0.91 9.70 -15.95
C LEU A 24 -0.83 11.19 -16.20
N SER A 25 -0.19 11.97 -15.32
CA SER A 25 0.10 13.33 -15.77
C SER A 25 0.79 13.14 -17.11
N PHE A 26 0.26 13.72 -18.19
CA PHE A 26 0.85 13.58 -19.51
C PHE A 26 2.38 13.82 -19.47
N ARG A 27 2.82 14.60 -18.47
CA ARG A 27 4.21 14.76 -18.02
C ARG A 27 4.93 13.49 -17.53
N ASP A 28 4.35 12.59 -16.76
CA ASP A 28 5.02 11.38 -16.26
C ASP A 28 5.33 10.37 -17.38
N LEU A 29 4.40 10.19 -18.32
CA LEU A 29 4.61 9.42 -19.56
C LEU A 29 5.69 10.02 -20.47
N ILE A 30 5.90 11.34 -20.40
CA ILE A 30 6.72 12.09 -21.37
C ILE A 30 8.08 12.53 -20.83
N ARG A 31 8.22 12.80 -19.52
CA ARG A 31 9.40 13.47 -18.97
C ARG A 31 10.67 12.62 -18.94
N ALA A 32 10.55 11.31 -18.77
CA ALA A 32 11.72 10.42 -18.71
C ALA A 32 11.81 9.54 -19.95
N ASP A 33 10.72 8.83 -20.28
CA ASP A 33 10.77 7.77 -21.28
C ASP A 33 10.75 8.29 -22.72
N ARG A 34 9.99 9.36 -23.02
CA ARG A 34 9.87 9.86 -24.40
C ARG A 34 11.15 10.54 -24.92
N LEU A 35 11.92 11.17 -24.03
CA LEU A 35 13.20 11.80 -24.39
C LEU A 35 14.34 10.79 -24.62
N GLN A 36 14.21 9.56 -24.10
CA GLN A 36 15.28 8.55 -24.14
C GLN A 36 14.96 7.33 -25.01
N SER A 37 13.68 6.99 -25.24
CA SER A 37 13.29 5.71 -25.87
C SER A 37 13.01 5.76 -27.37
N GLY A 38 12.81 6.95 -27.97
CA GLY A 38 12.43 7.07 -29.39
C GLY A 38 11.03 6.50 -29.74
N LEU A 39 10.26 6.06 -28.74
CA LEU A 39 8.94 5.46 -28.93
C LEU A 39 7.86 6.52 -29.17
N SER A 40 6.85 6.14 -29.96
CA SER A 40 5.65 6.95 -30.11
C SER A 40 4.89 7.03 -28.78
N TRP A 41 4.10 8.10 -28.61
CA TRP A 41 3.21 8.22 -27.45
C TRP A 41 2.27 7.00 -27.31
N PHE A 42 1.79 6.47 -28.44
CA PHE A 42 0.91 5.29 -28.45
C PHE A 42 1.62 4.05 -27.88
N CYS A 43 2.86 3.79 -28.30
CA CYS A 43 3.63 2.66 -27.77
C CYS A 43 3.91 2.81 -26.27
N LEU A 44 4.23 4.03 -25.82
CA LEU A 44 4.44 4.33 -24.40
C LEU A 44 3.15 4.12 -23.60
N PHE A 45 2.02 4.63 -24.11
CA PHE A 45 0.71 4.43 -23.50
C PHE A 45 0.35 2.95 -23.39
N GLN A 46 0.46 2.19 -24.48
CA GLN A 46 0.15 0.76 -24.49
C GLN A 46 1.01 0.01 -23.47
N ARG A 47 2.31 0.32 -23.40
CA ARG A 47 3.22 -0.28 -22.41
C ARG A 47 2.79 0.06 -20.98
N SER A 48 2.56 1.34 -20.68
CA SER A 48 2.16 1.78 -19.34
C SER A 48 0.77 1.25 -18.95
N TYR A 49 -0.17 1.18 -19.87
CA TYR A 49 -1.50 0.64 -19.63
C TYR A 49 -1.46 -0.87 -19.37
N THR A 50 -0.63 -1.61 -20.10
CA THR A 50 -0.44 -3.05 -19.86
C THR A 50 0.12 -3.32 -18.46
N ASP A 51 1.01 -2.46 -17.98
CA ASP A 51 1.69 -2.62 -16.69
C ASP A 51 0.88 -2.06 -15.49
N LEU A 52 0.29 -0.86 -15.63
CA LEU A 52 -0.37 -0.13 -14.54
C LEU A 52 -1.90 -0.02 -14.70
N GLY A 53 -2.46 -0.56 -15.78
CA GLY A 53 -3.89 -0.44 -16.11
C GLY A 53 -4.82 -0.93 -15.00
N ARG A 54 -4.40 -1.94 -14.22
CA ARG A 54 -5.11 -2.43 -13.03
C ARG A 54 -5.35 -1.34 -11.98
N TYR A 55 -4.44 -0.37 -11.87
CA TYR A 55 -4.43 0.61 -10.79
C TYR A 55 -4.98 1.98 -11.20
N LEU A 56 -5.54 2.12 -12.40
CA LEU A 56 -5.92 3.42 -12.96
C LEU A 56 -6.77 4.28 -12.03
N GLN A 57 -7.72 3.66 -11.31
CA GLN A 57 -8.61 4.35 -10.40
C GLN A 57 -7.91 4.94 -9.15
N PHE A 58 -6.76 4.40 -8.74
CA PHE A 58 -6.05 4.78 -7.52
C PHE A 58 -4.74 5.53 -7.78
N TYR A 59 -4.08 5.19 -8.88
CA TYR A 59 -2.72 5.65 -9.20
C TYR A 59 -2.53 7.17 -9.11
N PRO A 60 -3.39 8.03 -9.67
CA PRO A 60 -3.14 9.47 -9.67
C PRO A 60 -3.17 10.07 -8.26
N VAL A 61 -4.12 9.63 -7.43
CA VAL A 61 -4.26 10.10 -6.05
C VAL A 61 -3.07 9.63 -5.21
N LEU A 62 -2.72 8.33 -5.31
CA LEU A 62 -1.61 7.75 -4.57
C LEU A 62 -0.26 8.33 -5.01
N LYS A 63 -0.02 8.45 -6.32
CA LYS A 63 1.23 9.01 -6.86
C LYS A 63 1.41 10.46 -6.43
N ARG A 64 0.35 11.28 -6.50
CA ARG A 64 0.39 12.66 -6.02
C ARG A 64 0.69 12.74 -4.52
N ALA A 65 0.03 11.90 -3.71
CA ALA A 65 0.27 11.86 -2.27
C ALA A 65 1.73 11.45 -1.95
N TRP A 66 2.25 10.42 -2.61
CA TRP A 66 3.64 9.98 -2.48
C TRP A 66 4.64 11.04 -2.93
N ASP A 67 4.40 11.74 -4.03
CA ASP A 67 5.29 12.80 -4.49
C ASP A 67 5.30 14.00 -3.53
N GLN A 68 4.14 14.41 -3.01
CA GLN A 68 4.04 15.44 -1.98
C GLN A 68 4.79 15.03 -0.70
N LEU A 69 4.62 13.77 -0.26
CA LEU A 69 5.32 13.21 0.88
C LEU A 69 6.83 13.21 0.65
N LYS A 70 7.32 12.77 -0.51
CA LYS A 70 8.76 12.80 -0.84
C LYS A 70 9.33 14.20 -0.82
N VAL A 71 8.65 15.18 -1.42
CA VAL A 71 9.10 16.59 -1.40
C VAL A 71 9.23 17.08 0.04
N PHE A 72 8.25 16.79 0.90
CA PHE A 72 8.30 17.14 2.31
C PHE A 72 9.46 16.44 3.04
N LEU A 73 9.61 15.12 2.89
CA LEU A 73 10.65 14.34 3.55
C LEU A 73 12.05 14.75 3.09
N GLN A 74 12.23 15.07 1.81
CA GLN A 74 13.51 15.54 1.29
C GLN A 74 13.98 16.83 1.97
N GLN A 75 13.03 17.72 2.29
CA GLN A 75 13.33 19.00 2.94
C GLN A 75 13.45 18.88 4.47
N ARG A 76 12.64 18.02 5.10
CA ARG A 76 12.47 18.00 6.56
C ARG A 76 13.08 16.78 7.24
N CYS A 77 13.15 15.64 6.56
CA CYS A 77 13.55 14.37 7.15
C CYS A 77 14.44 13.53 6.19
N PRO A 78 15.68 13.95 5.89
CA PRO A 78 16.56 13.28 4.93
C PRO A 78 16.81 11.79 5.23
N ARG A 79 16.83 11.41 6.51
CA ARG A 79 16.97 10.01 6.93
C ARG A 79 15.75 9.15 6.57
N MET A 80 14.55 9.73 6.59
CA MET A 80 13.30 9.03 6.30
C MET A 80 13.04 8.91 4.80
N ILE A 81 13.44 9.88 3.98
CA ILE A 81 13.37 9.69 2.52
C ILE A 81 14.35 8.60 2.06
N ALA A 82 15.56 8.53 2.65
CA ALA A 82 16.55 7.51 2.34
C ALA A 82 16.17 6.09 2.81
N SER A 83 15.16 5.98 3.67
CA SER A 83 14.64 4.70 4.14
C SER A 83 13.48 4.17 3.29
N LEU A 84 12.85 4.98 2.44
CA LEU A 84 11.84 4.50 1.50
C LEU A 84 12.45 3.48 0.53
N LYS A 85 11.76 2.36 0.32
CA LYS A 85 12.17 1.36 -0.68
C LYS A 85 11.60 1.73 -2.04
N GLU A 86 12.27 1.29 -3.09
CA GLU A 86 11.74 1.35 -4.45
C GLU A 86 10.43 0.56 -4.58
N GLY A 87 9.68 0.84 -5.64
CA GLY A 87 8.42 0.14 -5.90
C GLY A 87 8.59 -1.36 -6.09
N ALA A 88 7.62 -2.14 -5.61
CA ALA A 88 7.55 -3.58 -5.87
C ALA A 88 7.20 -3.86 -7.34
N THR A 89 7.56 -5.02 -7.85
CA THR A 89 7.15 -5.52 -9.16
C THR A 89 5.81 -6.26 -9.07
N GLU A 90 5.08 -6.38 -10.18
CA GLU A 90 3.86 -7.21 -10.23
C GLU A 90 4.15 -8.67 -9.84
N VAL A 91 5.31 -9.19 -10.24
CA VAL A 91 5.73 -10.57 -9.93
C VAL A 91 5.89 -10.74 -8.42
N GLU A 92 6.65 -9.86 -7.75
CA GLU A 92 6.81 -9.91 -6.29
C GLU A 92 5.46 -9.84 -5.57
N LEU A 93 4.56 -8.94 -6.00
CA LEU A 93 3.22 -8.84 -5.39
C LEU A 93 2.37 -10.09 -5.63
N ASN A 94 2.47 -10.72 -6.80
CA ASN A 94 1.75 -11.96 -7.11
C ASN A 94 2.28 -13.14 -6.31
N ASP A 95 3.60 -13.25 -6.17
CA ASP A 95 4.26 -14.31 -5.39
C ASP A 95 3.87 -14.21 -3.92
N ILE A 96 3.83 -13.00 -3.36
CA ILE A 96 3.36 -12.77 -1.98
C ILE A 96 1.89 -13.15 -1.83
N GLU A 97 1.01 -12.75 -2.74
CA GLU A 97 -0.41 -13.14 -2.67
C GLU A 97 -0.60 -14.65 -2.73
N ALA A 98 0.20 -15.34 -3.56
CA ALA A 98 0.22 -16.80 -3.62
C ALA A 98 0.71 -17.42 -2.30
N GLN A 99 1.76 -16.86 -1.70
CA GLN A 99 2.30 -17.31 -0.41
C GLN A 99 1.28 -17.17 0.73
N ILE A 100 0.61 -16.03 0.84
CA ILE A 100 -0.35 -15.78 1.94
C ILE A 100 -1.75 -16.35 1.66
N GLY A 101 -2.01 -16.78 0.43
CA GLY A 101 -3.31 -17.32 0.02
C GLY A 101 -4.45 -16.27 0.04
N CYS A 102 -4.12 -14.99 -0.06
CA CYS A 102 -5.06 -13.86 -0.05
C CYS A 102 -4.65 -12.82 -1.08
N ARG A 103 -5.64 -12.12 -1.66
CA ARG A 103 -5.38 -10.98 -2.54
C ARG A 103 -5.18 -9.71 -1.73
N LEU A 104 -4.24 -8.88 -2.16
CA LEU A 104 -4.08 -7.52 -1.68
C LEU A 104 -5.09 -6.61 -2.38
N PRO A 105 -5.61 -5.58 -1.71
CA PRO A 105 -6.43 -4.55 -2.35
C PRO A 105 -5.63 -3.81 -3.43
N ASP A 106 -6.28 -3.42 -4.53
CA ASP A 106 -5.62 -2.82 -5.69
C ASP A 106 -4.99 -1.46 -5.38
N ASP A 107 -5.59 -0.65 -4.52
CA ASP A 107 -5.00 0.58 -3.99
C ASP A 107 -3.74 0.30 -3.17
N TYR A 108 -3.75 -0.76 -2.36
CA TYR A 108 -2.62 -1.20 -1.58
C TYR A 108 -1.46 -1.69 -2.45
N ARG A 109 -1.76 -2.52 -3.46
CA ARG A 109 -0.79 -2.95 -4.48
C ARG A 109 -0.22 -1.74 -5.21
N CYS A 110 -1.07 -0.81 -5.63
CA CYS A 110 -0.65 0.41 -6.30
C CYS A 110 0.31 1.24 -5.43
N SER A 111 0.04 1.36 -4.13
CA SER A 111 0.95 2.04 -3.21
C SER A 111 2.30 1.34 -3.13
N TYR A 112 2.33 0.01 -3.02
CA TYR A 112 3.58 -0.76 -3.02
C TYR A 112 4.35 -0.71 -4.34
N ARG A 113 3.65 -0.60 -5.48
CA ARG A 113 4.25 -0.35 -6.80
C ARG A 113 4.94 1.02 -6.88
N ILE A 114 4.51 2.00 -6.08
CA ILE A 114 5.15 3.33 -6.01
C ILE A 114 6.32 3.30 -5.02
N HIS A 115 6.10 2.78 -3.81
CA HIS A 115 7.14 2.58 -2.78
C HIS A 115 6.84 1.33 -1.96
N ASN A 116 7.76 0.35 -1.95
CA ASN A 116 7.59 -0.91 -1.23
C ASN A 116 7.89 -0.77 0.27
N GLY A 117 7.17 0.10 0.97
CA GLY A 117 7.38 0.36 2.38
C GLY A 117 8.72 1.02 2.70
N GLN A 118 9.21 0.76 3.92
CA GLN A 118 10.41 1.39 4.47
C GLN A 118 11.41 0.33 4.91
N LYS A 119 12.71 0.63 4.80
CA LYS A 119 13.75 -0.07 5.55
C LYS A 119 13.39 -0.05 7.03
N LEU A 120 13.66 -1.14 7.72
CA LEU A 120 13.41 -1.36 9.14
C LEU A 120 14.33 -0.51 10.04
N VAL A 121 14.17 0.82 9.98
CA VAL A 121 14.94 1.84 10.71
C VAL A 121 14.01 2.88 11.31
N ILE A 122 14.41 3.49 12.43
CA ILE A 122 13.70 4.58 13.08
C ILE A 122 14.24 5.97 12.66
N PRO A 123 13.40 7.02 12.59
CA PRO A 123 11.95 7.01 12.83
C PRO A 123 11.15 6.37 11.67
N GLY A 124 9.99 5.82 12.01
CA GLY A 124 9.06 5.22 11.05
C GLY A 124 8.21 6.24 10.29
N LEU A 125 7.88 5.91 9.05
CA LEU A 125 7.12 6.75 8.11
C LEU A 125 5.71 7.07 8.59
N MET A 126 5.06 6.14 9.29
CA MET A 126 3.70 6.32 9.81
C MET A 126 3.66 7.17 11.08
N GLY A 127 4.76 7.87 11.37
CA GLY A 127 4.88 8.84 12.43
C GLY A 127 5.39 8.24 13.72
N SER A 128 5.69 9.14 14.66
CA SER A 128 6.09 8.80 16.01
C SER A 128 5.25 9.57 17.01
N MET A 129 4.90 8.92 18.11
CA MET A 129 4.18 9.50 19.23
C MET A 129 4.96 9.22 20.51
N SER A 130 5.15 10.25 21.32
CA SER A 130 5.74 10.13 22.65
C SER A 130 4.76 10.65 23.69
N LEU A 131 4.37 9.81 24.65
CA LEU A 131 3.48 10.14 25.76
C LEU A 131 4.10 9.63 27.05
N SER A 132 4.59 10.54 27.90
CA SER A 132 5.22 10.22 29.20
C SER A 132 6.24 9.07 29.11
N ASN A 133 5.86 7.84 29.46
CA ASN A 133 6.69 6.64 29.45
C ASN A 133 6.48 5.74 28.21
N HIS A 134 5.74 6.19 27.20
CA HIS A 134 5.45 5.45 25.98
C HIS A 134 6.04 6.18 24.77
N TYR A 135 6.87 5.48 24.01
CA TYR A 135 7.32 5.94 22.69
C TYR A 135 6.90 4.92 21.64
N ARG A 136 6.23 5.41 20.59
CA ARG A 136 5.89 4.65 19.40
C ARG A 136 6.47 5.34 18.19
N SER A 137 7.04 4.54 17.29
CA SER A 137 7.51 4.95 15.98
C SER A 137 7.14 3.83 15.02
N GLU A 138 6.18 4.10 14.12
CA GLU A 138 5.56 3.09 13.28
C GLU A 138 6.24 3.05 11.91
N VAL A 139 6.99 1.98 11.66
CA VAL A 139 7.65 1.75 10.37
C VAL A 139 6.65 1.12 9.42
N LEU A 140 6.49 1.69 8.23
CA LEU A 140 5.67 1.09 7.17
C LEU A 140 6.38 -0.16 6.63
N LEU A 141 5.75 -1.32 6.76
CA LEU A 141 6.35 -2.58 6.35
C LEU A 141 6.37 -2.72 4.83
N ASP A 142 7.46 -3.24 4.30
CA ASP A 142 7.50 -3.77 2.94
C ASP A 142 6.67 -5.05 2.83
N VAL A 143 6.23 -5.35 1.61
CA VAL A 143 5.26 -6.42 1.35
C VAL A 143 5.77 -7.81 1.75
N GLU A 144 7.07 -8.08 1.63
CA GLU A 144 7.69 -9.34 2.02
C GLU A 144 7.69 -9.52 3.54
N THR A 145 8.14 -8.49 4.26
CA THR A 145 8.12 -8.46 5.72
C THR A 145 6.70 -8.57 6.26
N ALA A 146 5.75 -7.87 5.63
CA ALA A 146 4.33 -7.94 5.97
C ALA A 146 3.78 -9.35 5.79
N ALA A 147 4.11 -10.02 4.68
CA ALA A 147 3.71 -11.40 4.41
C ALA A 147 4.27 -12.40 5.44
N GLY A 148 5.53 -12.22 5.86
CA GLY A 148 6.13 -13.02 6.93
C GLY A 148 5.38 -12.90 8.27
N GLY A 149 4.73 -11.76 8.51
CA GLY A 149 3.88 -11.52 9.69
C GLY A 149 2.39 -11.80 9.48
N PHE A 150 1.99 -12.36 8.33
CA PHE A 150 0.59 -12.63 8.00
C PHE A 150 -0.04 -13.61 9.01
N GLN A 151 -1.25 -13.27 9.48
CA GLN A 151 -1.84 -13.91 10.64
C GLN A 151 -2.83 -15.02 10.26
N GLN A 152 -2.55 -16.24 10.74
CA GLN A 152 -3.45 -17.40 10.62
C GLN A 152 -4.08 -17.82 11.96
N ARG A 153 -3.63 -17.22 13.08
CA ARG A 153 -4.14 -17.55 14.42
C ARG A 153 -5.56 -17.04 14.64
N LYS A 154 -6.32 -17.75 15.49
CA LYS A 154 -7.66 -17.34 15.92
C LYS A 154 -7.63 -15.94 16.51
N GLY A 155 -8.61 -15.13 16.15
CA GLY A 155 -8.74 -13.72 16.53
C GLY A 155 -7.98 -12.76 15.63
N MET A 156 -7.10 -13.22 14.74
CA MET A 156 -6.34 -12.38 13.78
C MET A 156 -6.31 -12.99 12.38
N ARG A 157 -7.20 -13.94 12.05
CA ARG A 157 -7.11 -14.66 10.78
C ARG A 157 -7.22 -13.71 9.60
N ARG A 158 -6.38 -13.94 8.58
CA ARG A 158 -6.36 -13.20 7.31
C ARG A 158 -6.00 -11.72 7.48
N CYS A 159 -5.25 -11.40 8.54
CA CYS A 159 -4.78 -10.05 8.79
C CYS A 159 -3.30 -9.91 8.41
N LEU A 160 -2.99 -8.91 7.60
CA LEU A 160 -1.64 -8.56 7.18
C LEU A 160 -1.14 -7.39 8.05
N PRO A 161 0.04 -7.48 8.70
CA PRO A 161 0.60 -6.34 9.40
C PRO A 161 1.02 -5.26 8.40
N LEU A 162 0.61 -4.02 8.66
CA LEU A 162 0.93 -2.84 7.84
C LEU A 162 2.15 -2.09 8.39
N THR A 163 2.23 -2.01 9.71
CA THR A 163 3.29 -1.28 10.40
C THR A 163 3.96 -2.14 11.44
N PHE A 164 5.13 -1.71 11.89
CA PHE A 164 5.78 -2.30 13.05
C PHE A 164 6.48 -1.23 13.88
N CYS A 165 6.31 -1.30 15.20
CA CYS A 165 7.00 -0.44 16.14
C CYS A 165 8.04 -1.22 16.96
N PHE A 166 9.32 -0.93 16.72
CA PHE A 166 10.44 -1.55 17.44
C PHE A 166 10.39 -1.36 18.96
N HIS A 167 9.82 -0.25 19.43
CA HIS A 167 9.79 0.08 20.85
C HIS A 167 8.72 -0.70 21.62
N THR A 168 7.63 -1.08 20.96
CA THR A 168 6.47 -1.72 21.60
C THR A 168 6.21 -3.14 21.13
N GLY A 169 6.80 -3.55 20.00
CA GLY A 169 6.48 -4.81 19.31
C GLY A 169 5.07 -4.85 18.72
N LEU A 170 4.37 -3.72 18.67
CA LEU A 170 3.01 -3.62 18.14
C LEU A 170 3.02 -3.33 16.63
N SER A 171 1.93 -3.77 15.99
CA SER A 171 1.66 -3.55 14.58
C SER A 171 0.22 -3.07 14.39
N GLN A 172 0.01 -2.18 13.43
CA GLN A 172 -1.29 -2.02 12.79
C GLN A 172 -1.49 -3.17 11.79
N TYR A 173 -2.71 -3.65 11.62
CA TYR A 173 -3.06 -4.71 10.69
C TYR A 173 -4.15 -4.27 9.71
N LEU A 174 -4.16 -4.90 8.54
CA LEU A 174 -5.21 -4.84 7.52
C LEU A 174 -5.91 -6.19 7.44
N ALA A 175 -7.23 -6.22 7.55
CA ALA A 175 -8.00 -7.42 7.26
C ALA A 175 -8.11 -7.60 5.73
N LEU A 176 -7.48 -8.63 5.15
CA LEU A 176 -7.54 -8.84 3.70
C LEU A 176 -8.87 -9.43 3.24
N GLN A 177 -9.59 -10.12 4.14
CA GLN A 177 -10.90 -10.69 3.87
C GLN A 177 -11.78 -10.57 5.12
N PRO A 178 -13.11 -10.67 4.96
CA PRO A 178 -13.99 -10.72 6.11
C PRO A 178 -13.71 -11.98 6.93
N ALA A 179 -13.37 -11.80 8.21
CA ALA A 179 -13.09 -12.89 9.13
C ALA A 179 -13.24 -12.41 10.57
N GLU A 180 -13.82 -13.24 11.43
CA GLU A 180 -13.82 -13.01 12.89
C GLU A 180 -14.41 -11.64 13.30
N GLY A 181 -15.47 -11.22 12.61
CA GLY A 181 -16.15 -9.94 12.86
C GLY A 181 -15.54 -8.73 12.15
N ARG A 182 -14.46 -8.93 11.39
CA ARG A 182 -13.79 -7.85 10.64
C ARG A 182 -14.34 -7.67 9.24
N ARG A 183 -14.37 -6.42 8.78
CA ARG A 183 -14.65 -6.09 7.37
C ARG A 183 -13.39 -6.20 6.53
N ALA A 184 -13.54 -6.57 5.26
CA ALA A 184 -12.43 -6.53 4.33
C ALA A 184 -11.89 -5.10 4.21
N HIS A 185 -10.57 -5.00 4.12
CA HIS A 185 -9.78 -3.79 3.92
C HIS A 185 -9.83 -2.80 5.09
N GLU A 186 -10.35 -3.19 6.24
CA GLU A 186 -10.28 -2.34 7.42
C GLU A 186 -8.91 -2.44 8.08
N SER A 187 -8.36 -1.29 8.48
CA SER A 187 -7.14 -1.21 9.28
C SER A 187 -7.49 -1.09 10.76
N PHE A 188 -6.72 -1.76 11.61
CA PHE A 188 -6.96 -1.78 13.05
C PHE A 188 -5.67 -2.05 13.85
N TYR A 189 -5.69 -1.68 15.12
CA TYR A 189 -4.71 -2.16 16.09
C TYR A 189 -5.32 -3.32 16.89
N PRO A 190 -4.61 -4.43 17.11
CA PRO A 190 -5.11 -5.49 17.95
C PRO A 190 -5.31 -4.96 19.36
N CYS A 191 -6.52 -5.10 19.89
CA CYS A 191 -6.78 -4.81 21.28
C CYS A 191 -6.46 -6.08 22.09
N PRO A 192 -5.55 -6.05 23.07
CA PRO A 192 -5.21 -7.22 23.88
C PRO A 192 -6.30 -7.59 24.90
N VAL A 193 -7.58 -7.30 24.63
CA VAL A 193 -8.68 -7.77 25.48
C VAL A 193 -8.59 -9.30 25.48
N ARG A 194 -8.09 -9.81 26.60
CA ARG A 194 -7.97 -11.23 26.94
C ARG A 194 -9.24 -11.92 26.47
N THR A 195 -9.10 -13.08 25.84
CA THR A 195 -10.19 -13.98 25.47
C THR A 195 -11.25 -14.03 26.56
N CYS A 196 -12.27 -13.17 26.45
CA CYS A 196 -13.41 -13.19 27.35
C CYS A 196 -14.37 -14.20 26.74
N SER A 197 -14.37 -15.40 27.31
CA SER A 197 -15.17 -16.55 26.89
C SER A 197 -16.69 -16.34 27.05
N SER A 198 -17.15 -15.13 27.36
CA SER A 198 -18.55 -14.80 27.56
C SER A 198 -18.88 -13.47 26.90
N TRP A 199 -19.74 -13.53 25.87
CA TRP A 199 -20.44 -12.36 25.31
C TRP A 199 -21.49 -11.84 26.28
N THR A 200 -21.07 -11.43 27.47
CA THR A 200 -21.92 -10.72 28.43
C THR A 200 -21.19 -9.47 28.84
N ALA A 201 -21.62 -8.36 28.23
CA ALA A 201 -21.41 -6.97 28.61
C ALA A 201 -19.99 -6.58 29.09
N LEU A 202 -19.27 -5.83 28.25
CA LEU A 202 -18.31 -4.86 28.75
C LEU A 202 -18.79 -3.44 28.40
N PRO A 203 -18.65 -2.48 29.33
CA PRO A 203 -19.17 -1.13 29.15
C PRO A 203 -18.36 -0.39 28.08
N ALA A 204 -19.02 0.55 27.42
CA ALA A 204 -18.44 1.50 26.49
C ALA A 204 -17.32 2.32 27.16
N ALA A 205 -16.08 1.82 27.14
CA ALA A 205 -14.89 2.56 27.53
C ALA A 205 -13.71 2.08 26.69
N GLY A 206 -13.23 2.93 25.78
CA GLY A 206 -12.03 2.67 25.00
C GLY A 206 -12.14 2.84 23.49
N LEU A 207 -13.16 3.57 22.99
CA LEU A 207 -13.19 4.06 21.61
C LEU A 207 -12.37 5.37 21.51
N LEU A 208 -11.05 5.27 21.64
CA LEU A 208 -10.16 6.31 21.12
C LEU A 208 -9.88 6.01 19.64
N TYR A 209 -10.87 6.34 18.81
CA TYR A 209 -10.65 6.58 17.39
C TYR A 209 -9.75 7.82 17.27
N LEU A 210 -8.44 7.61 17.11
CA LEU A 210 -7.58 8.63 16.52
C LEU A 210 -7.86 8.65 15.01
N LYS A 211 -8.87 9.44 14.63
CA LYS A 211 -8.89 10.09 13.31
C LYS A 211 -7.74 11.08 13.30
N LEU A 212 -6.72 10.80 12.50
CA LEU A 212 -5.85 11.82 11.90
C LEU A 212 -6.32 12.03 10.46
#